data_AF-A0A6I9XN74-F1
#
_entry.id   AF-A0A6I9XN74-F1
#
_cell.length_a   1.000
_cell.length_b   1.000
_cell.length_c   1.000
_cell.angle_alpha   90.00
_cell.angle_beta   90.00
_cell.angle_gamma   90.00
#
_symmetry.space_group_name_H-M   'P 1'
#
loop_
_entity.id
_entity.type
_entity.pdbx_description
1 polymer ?
#
loop_
_entity_poly.entity_id
_entity_poly.type
_entity_poly.pdbx_seq_one_letter_code
_entity_poly.pdbx_strand_id
1 'polypeptide(L)'
;MNSGWANGINERTKQKGDFPTDSVYVLPTMTTPPPDIVALVTMTPNQKQEVVRTSQLVMSDSEEKIKPYTLEEFSYNYFRPPPKHTLSRVMISKNRGKDKLWSYTREPIKQPLLKKVLSSEELSQEACMAFIAILKYMGDYPSKRTRSVNELTDQIFEGALKAEALRDEIYSQVLKQLTDNHVKYSEEKGWELLWLCTGLFAPSNVLLLHVQRFVQSRKHHPLANDCLQRLQKALRNGSRKYPPHLVEVEAIQHKTTQIFHKVYFPDDTDEAFEVESGTKAKDFCQSISKRLLLKSSEGFSLFIKISDKVSLQLIAGWTLFGLISRVNGSFPSPAY
;
A
#
# COMPACT_ATOMS: atom_id res chain seq x y z
N MET A 1 58.31 -6.21 31.49
CA MET A 1 58.57 -7.54 30.91
C MET A 1 57.23 -8.16 30.61
N ASN A 2 56.94 -8.44 29.34
CA ASN A 2 56.12 -9.57 28.89
C ASN A 2 56.31 -9.62 27.38
N SER A 3 56.99 -10.68 26.94
CA SER A 3 57.35 -11.01 25.58
C SER A 3 56.19 -10.76 24.62
N GLY A 4 56.44 -10.07 23.50
CA GLY A 4 55.48 -9.89 22.39
C GLY A 4 55.14 -11.18 21.64
N TRP A 5 55.25 -12.30 22.33
CA TRP A 5 55.01 -13.67 21.89
C TRP A 5 54.00 -14.28 22.86
N ALA A 6 52.96 -14.87 22.30
CA ALA A 6 51.96 -15.63 23.03
C ALA A 6 52.00 -17.09 22.58
N ASN A 7 51.68 -18.01 23.48
CA ASN A 7 51.54 -19.42 23.13
C ASN A 7 50.10 -19.71 22.67
N GLY A 8 49.94 -20.48 21.61
CA GLY A 8 48.62 -20.86 21.13
C GLY A 8 48.60 -22.15 20.33
N ILE A 9 47.39 -22.54 19.96
CA ILE A 9 47.12 -23.76 19.21
C ILE A 9 46.39 -23.35 17.94
N ASN A 10 46.93 -23.73 16.79
CA ASN A 10 46.23 -23.53 15.52
C ASN A 10 45.13 -24.59 15.40
N GLU A 11 43.86 -24.20 15.40
CA GLU A 11 42.76 -25.18 15.33
C GLU A 11 42.71 -25.97 14.01
N ARG A 12 43.24 -25.40 12.91
CA ARG A 12 43.26 -26.02 11.58
C ARG A 12 44.37 -27.07 11.45
N THR A 13 45.57 -26.78 11.95
CA THR A 13 46.72 -27.69 11.83
C THR A 13 47.00 -28.50 13.10
N LYS A 14 46.32 -28.18 14.20
CA LYS A 14 46.49 -28.74 15.56
C LYS A 14 47.90 -28.57 16.15
N GLN A 15 48.76 -27.77 15.52
CA GLN A 15 50.10 -27.46 16.02
C GLN A 15 50.03 -26.45 17.16
N LYS A 16 50.89 -26.63 18.17
CA LYS A 16 51.07 -25.70 19.28
C LYS A 16 52.43 -25.04 19.19
N GLY A 17 52.52 -23.76 19.55
CA GLY A 17 53.77 -23.03 19.56
C GLY A 17 53.58 -21.58 19.94
N ASP A 18 54.69 -20.85 19.96
CA ASP A 18 54.69 -19.42 20.23
C ASP A 18 54.48 -18.64 18.93
N PHE A 19 53.67 -17.59 18.99
CA PHE A 19 53.39 -16.70 17.88
C PHE A 19 53.49 -15.23 18.31
N PRO A 20 53.87 -14.31 17.41
CA PRO A 20 53.93 -12.88 17.72
C PRO A 20 52.53 -12.30 17.94
N THR A 21 52.33 -11.55 19.02
CA THR A 21 51.01 -10.99 19.36
C THR A 21 50.55 -9.88 18.41
N ASP A 22 51.46 -9.28 17.65
CA ASP A 22 51.19 -8.26 16.62
C ASP A 22 50.72 -8.86 15.27
N SER A 23 50.89 -10.17 15.10
CA SER A 23 50.56 -10.91 13.87
C SER A 23 49.21 -11.61 13.92
N VAL A 24 48.38 -11.30 14.93
CA VAL A 24 47.06 -11.90 15.12
C VAL A 24 45.97 -10.83 15.18
N TYR A 25 44.84 -11.13 14.56
CA TYR A 25 43.63 -10.32 14.67
C TYR A 25 42.72 -10.93 15.74
N VAL A 26 42.39 -10.17 16.79
CA VAL A 26 41.52 -10.62 17.87
C VAL A 26 40.08 -10.24 17.53
N LEU A 27 39.21 -11.24 17.38
CA LEU A 27 37.77 -11.05 17.18
C LEU A 27 37.04 -11.25 18.53
N PRO A 28 36.56 -10.19 19.19
CA PRO A 28 35.86 -10.32 20.47
C PRO A 28 34.45 -10.89 20.25
N THR A 29 34.22 -12.14 20.66
CA THR A 29 32.92 -12.80 20.55
C THR A 29 32.52 -13.44 21.88
N MET A 30 31.20 -13.51 22.16
CA MET A 30 30.69 -14.14 23.38
C MET A 30 30.60 -15.67 23.30
N THR A 31 30.59 -16.20 22.07
CA THR A 31 30.62 -17.62 21.74
C THR A 31 31.56 -17.83 20.55
N THR A 32 31.99 -19.07 20.30
CA THR A 32 32.82 -19.39 19.14
C THR A 32 32.10 -18.98 17.85
N PRO A 33 32.68 -18.10 17.02
CA PRO A 33 32.03 -17.62 15.81
C PRO A 33 31.84 -18.78 14.81
N PRO A 34 30.71 -18.82 14.08
CA PRO A 34 30.51 -19.78 13.00
C PRO A 34 31.64 -19.73 11.96
N PRO A 35 31.99 -20.87 11.32
CA PRO A 35 33.09 -20.95 10.36
C PRO A 35 33.01 -19.91 9.23
N ASP A 36 31.81 -19.57 8.80
CA ASP A 36 31.56 -18.59 7.72
C ASP A 36 31.99 -17.17 8.11
N ILE A 37 31.81 -16.79 9.38
CA ILE A 37 32.25 -15.49 9.90
C ILE A 37 33.77 -15.44 9.99
N VAL A 38 34.40 -16.54 10.43
CA VAL A 38 35.86 -16.66 10.47
C VAL A 38 36.46 -16.58 9.05
N ALA A 39 35.82 -17.23 8.07
CA ALA A 39 36.22 -17.15 6.68
C ALA A 39 36.15 -15.71 6.15
N LEU A 40 35.05 -15.00 6.40
CA LEU A 40 34.88 -13.60 5.98
C LEU A 40 35.96 -12.66 6.54
N VAL A 41 36.40 -12.86 7.78
CA VAL A 41 37.43 -12.01 8.40
C VAL A 41 38.82 -12.32 7.82
N THR A 42 39.07 -13.57 7.42
CA THR A 42 40.36 -14.03 6.87
C THR A 42 40.51 -13.85 5.36
N MET A 43 39.43 -13.55 4.64
CA MET A 43 39.49 -13.31 3.19
C MET A 43 40.22 -12.03 2.82
N THR A 44 41.02 -12.11 1.75
CA THR A 44 41.68 -10.94 1.14
C THR A 44 40.65 -9.97 0.55
N PRO A 45 40.97 -8.67 0.39
CA PRO A 45 40.05 -7.69 -0.20
C PRO A 45 39.49 -8.10 -1.57
N ASN A 46 40.30 -8.79 -2.38
CA ASN A 46 39.89 -9.31 -3.69
C ASN A 46 38.89 -10.47 -3.59
N GLN A 47 39.10 -11.39 -2.65
CA GLN A 47 38.15 -12.49 -2.38
C GLN A 47 36.83 -11.96 -1.82
N LYS A 48 36.85 -10.92 -0.97
CA LYS A 48 35.63 -10.23 -0.52
C LYS A 48 34.86 -9.61 -1.70
N GLN A 49 35.56 -9.00 -2.66
CA GLN A 49 34.92 -8.48 -3.87
C GLN A 49 34.36 -9.59 -4.77
N GLU A 50 35.03 -10.74 -4.88
CA GLU A 50 34.50 -11.90 -5.58
C GLU A 50 33.30 -12.52 -4.88
N VAL A 51 33.30 -12.63 -3.55
CA VAL A 51 32.13 -13.10 -2.79
C VAL A 51 30.98 -12.11 -2.93
N VAL A 52 31.22 -10.80 -2.91
CA VAL A 52 30.17 -9.79 -3.15
C VAL A 52 29.65 -9.86 -4.60
N ARG A 53 30.53 -10.02 -5.59
CA ARG A 53 30.13 -10.21 -7.01
C ARG A 53 29.39 -11.52 -7.23
N THR A 54 29.84 -12.60 -6.61
CA THR A 54 29.19 -13.92 -6.66
C THR A 54 27.88 -13.90 -5.89
N SER A 55 27.79 -13.19 -4.77
CA SER A 55 26.53 -12.96 -4.06
C SER A 55 25.57 -12.15 -4.92
N GLN A 56 26.05 -11.13 -5.65
CA GLN A 56 25.23 -10.36 -6.60
C GLN A 56 24.81 -11.18 -7.82
N LEU A 57 25.62 -12.13 -8.27
CA LEU A 57 25.30 -13.06 -9.38
C LEU A 57 24.37 -14.21 -8.93
N VAL A 58 24.57 -14.76 -7.73
CA VAL A 58 23.72 -15.82 -7.15
C VAL A 58 22.37 -15.25 -6.68
N MET A 59 22.30 -13.98 -6.29
CA MET A 59 21.02 -13.27 -6.10
C MET A 59 20.24 -13.05 -7.40
N SER A 60 20.83 -13.32 -8.57
CA SER A 60 20.14 -13.13 -9.86
C SER A 60 19.53 -14.41 -10.45
N ASP A 61 19.80 -15.60 -9.91
CA ASP A 61 19.35 -16.86 -10.54
C ASP A 61 18.86 -17.96 -9.57
N SER A 62 18.54 -17.61 -8.33
CA SER A 62 17.99 -18.59 -7.35
C SER A 62 17.05 -17.97 -6.31
N GLU A 63 16.23 -16.98 -6.68
CA GLU A 63 14.92 -16.92 -6.04
C GLU A 63 14.11 -18.05 -6.66
N GLU A 64 13.81 -19.11 -5.91
CA GLU A 64 12.59 -19.87 -6.19
C GLU A 64 11.52 -18.80 -6.47
N LYS A 65 10.97 -18.76 -7.70
CA LYS A 65 9.86 -17.87 -8.03
C LYS A 65 8.69 -18.30 -7.16
N ILE A 66 8.69 -17.88 -5.89
CA ILE A 66 7.59 -18.05 -4.98
C ILE A 66 6.47 -17.30 -5.67
N LYS A 67 5.55 -18.09 -6.23
CA LYS A 67 4.44 -17.56 -7.00
C LYS A 67 3.76 -16.50 -6.13
N PRO A 68 3.58 -15.27 -6.64
CA PRO A 68 3.03 -14.20 -5.83
C PRO A 68 1.64 -14.60 -5.33
N TYR A 69 1.34 -14.20 -4.10
CA TYR A 69 0.11 -14.60 -3.42
C TYR A 69 -1.11 -14.11 -4.20
N THR A 70 -2.15 -14.95 -4.31
CA THR A 70 -3.40 -14.65 -5.02
C THR A 70 -4.60 -14.84 -4.10
N LEU A 71 -5.76 -14.32 -4.49
CA LEU A 71 -7.03 -14.59 -3.82
C LEU A 71 -7.67 -15.93 -4.22
N GLU A 72 -6.91 -16.87 -4.79
CA GLU A 72 -7.43 -18.16 -5.25
C GLU A 72 -8.06 -18.95 -4.10
N GLU A 73 -7.31 -19.17 -3.01
CA GLU A 73 -7.81 -19.91 -1.84
C GLU A 73 -8.98 -19.19 -1.15
N PHE A 74 -8.90 -17.86 -1.06
CA PHE A 74 -9.97 -17.03 -0.52
C PHE A 74 -11.27 -17.17 -1.34
N SER A 75 -11.13 -17.26 -2.67
CA SER A 75 -12.27 -17.32 -3.57
C SER A 75 -13.14 -18.56 -3.36
N TYR A 76 -12.56 -19.70 -2.99
CA TYR A 76 -13.33 -20.94 -2.80
C TYR A 76 -14.42 -20.80 -1.73
N ASN A 77 -14.11 -20.07 -0.66
CA ASN A 77 -15.01 -19.90 0.47
C ASN A 77 -15.93 -18.69 0.30
N TYR A 78 -15.37 -17.55 -0.16
CA TYR A 78 -16.05 -16.25 -0.09
C TYR A 78 -16.57 -15.72 -1.43
N PHE A 79 -16.01 -16.16 -2.56
CA PHE A 79 -16.46 -15.67 -3.88
C PHE A 79 -17.68 -16.46 -4.37
N ARG A 80 -18.56 -15.80 -5.11
CA ARG A 80 -19.71 -16.46 -5.73
C ARG A 80 -19.25 -17.60 -6.65
N PRO A 81 -20.03 -18.69 -6.73
CA PRO A 81 -19.75 -19.74 -7.68
C PRO A 81 -19.81 -19.17 -9.11
N PRO A 82 -18.94 -19.65 -10.02
CA PRO A 82 -19.06 -19.33 -11.44
C PRO A 82 -20.46 -19.69 -11.96
N PRO A 83 -21.01 -18.95 -12.93
CA PRO A 83 -22.29 -19.30 -13.54
C PRO A 83 -22.21 -20.74 -14.06
N LYS A 84 -23.17 -21.59 -13.64
CA LYS A 84 -23.31 -22.93 -14.23
C LYS A 84 -23.67 -22.74 -15.70
N HIS A 85 -22.77 -23.10 -16.62
CA HIS A 85 -23.10 -23.11 -18.03
C HIS A 85 -24.24 -24.12 -18.24
N THR A 86 -25.43 -23.65 -18.60
CA THR A 86 -26.42 -24.48 -19.29
C THR A 86 -25.76 -24.98 -20.57
N LEU A 87 -25.87 -26.29 -20.84
CA LEU A 87 -25.20 -27.06 -21.91
C LEU A 87 -25.63 -26.66 -23.34
N SER A 88 -25.76 -25.37 -23.65
CA SER A 88 -26.42 -24.89 -24.87
C SER A 88 -25.65 -23.82 -25.64
N ARG A 89 -24.31 -23.89 -25.70
CA ARG A 89 -23.53 -23.21 -26.75
C ARG A 89 -22.31 -24.02 -27.20
N VAL A 90 -22.52 -24.90 -28.18
CA VAL A 90 -21.46 -25.62 -28.92
C VAL A 90 -20.76 -24.73 -29.96
N MET A 91 -21.12 -23.44 -30.09
CA MET A 91 -20.50 -22.57 -31.11
C MET A 91 -20.26 -21.14 -30.62
N ILE A 92 -19.32 -20.90 -29.70
CA ILE A 92 -18.59 -19.61 -29.60
C ILE A 92 -17.17 -19.87 -29.08
N SER A 93 -16.19 -19.63 -29.96
CA SER A 93 -14.76 -19.35 -29.72
C SER A 93 -13.98 -20.23 -28.72
N LYS A 94 -13.04 -21.00 -29.28
CA LYS A 94 -11.89 -21.61 -28.58
C LYS A 94 -11.02 -20.52 -27.93
N ASN A 95 -11.32 -20.08 -26.70
CA ASN A 95 -10.33 -19.54 -25.73
C ASN A 95 -10.89 -19.16 -24.34
N ARG A 96 -12.00 -19.75 -23.86
CA ARG A 96 -12.42 -19.53 -22.47
C ARG A 96 -11.63 -20.45 -21.54
N GLY A 97 -10.40 -20.07 -21.26
CA GLY A 97 -9.67 -20.58 -20.09
C GLY A 97 -10.59 -20.44 -18.88
N LYS A 98 -10.65 -21.47 -18.02
CA LYS A 98 -11.45 -21.51 -16.79
C LYS A 98 -11.54 -20.10 -16.20
N ASP A 99 -12.72 -19.48 -16.19
CA ASP A 99 -12.90 -18.09 -15.75
C ASP A 99 -12.49 -17.97 -14.27
N LYS A 100 -11.21 -17.68 -14.04
CA LYS A 100 -10.64 -17.47 -12.71
C LYS A 100 -11.24 -16.19 -12.16
N LEU A 101 -12.28 -16.30 -11.35
CA LEU A 101 -12.99 -15.14 -10.82
C LEU A 101 -12.10 -14.23 -9.96
N TRP A 102 -10.97 -14.73 -9.49
CA TRP A 102 -9.94 -14.02 -8.71
C TRP A 102 -8.78 -13.43 -9.54
N SER A 103 -8.78 -13.59 -10.87
CA SER A 103 -7.72 -13.13 -11.78
C SER A 103 -8.17 -11.97 -12.67
N TYR A 104 -7.23 -11.18 -13.19
CA TYR A 104 -7.49 -10.03 -14.07
C TYR A 104 -8.44 -10.36 -15.23
N THR A 105 -9.33 -9.42 -15.54
CA THR A 105 -10.19 -9.45 -16.72
C THR A 105 -10.45 -8.04 -17.25
N ARG A 106 -10.75 -7.94 -18.55
CA ARG A 106 -11.26 -6.73 -19.19
C ARG A 106 -12.78 -6.70 -19.29
N GLU A 107 -13.43 -7.83 -19.03
CA GLU A 107 -14.89 -7.93 -19.09
C GLU A 107 -15.52 -7.38 -17.79
N PRO A 108 -16.49 -6.46 -17.86
CA PRO A 108 -17.24 -6.02 -16.69
C PRO A 108 -17.90 -7.18 -15.95
N ILE A 109 -17.86 -7.15 -14.62
CA ILE A 109 -18.63 -8.09 -13.81
C ILE A 109 -20.12 -7.74 -13.86
N LYS A 110 -20.96 -8.78 -13.90
CA LYS A 110 -22.43 -8.67 -13.85
C LYS A 110 -23.02 -8.88 -12.46
N GLN A 111 -22.20 -9.39 -11.55
CA GLN A 111 -22.54 -9.71 -10.18
C GLN A 111 -21.27 -9.51 -9.35
N PRO A 112 -21.39 -9.04 -8.08
CA PRO A 112 -20.26 -8.86 -7.17
C PRO A 112 -19.44 -10.14 -7.02
N LEU A 113 -18.19 -10.00 -6.62
CA LEU A 113 -17.30 -11.14 -6.36
C LEU A 113 -17.74 -11.89 -5.11
N LEU A 114 -18.06 -11.19 -4.02
CA LEU A 114 -18.34 -11.80 -2.73
C LEU A 114 -19.79 -12.29 -2.58
N LYS A 115 -19.95 -13.52 -2.06
CA LYS A 115 -21.27 -14.11 -1.77
C LYS A 115 -22.13 -13.23 -0.85
N LYS A 116 -21.49 -12.55 0.12
CA LYS A 116 -22.18 -11.72 1.12
C LYS A 116 -22.83 -10.46 0.54
N VAL A 117 -22.37 -9.99 -0.63
CA VAL A 117 -22.90 -8.77 -1.28
C VAL A 117 -24.10 -9.12 -2.17
N LEU A 118 -24.21 -10.37 -2.63
CA LEU A 118 -25.31 -10.84 -3.48
C LEU A 118 -26.69 -10.78 -2.80
N SER A 119 -26.73 -10.76 -1.46
CA SER A 119 -28.00 -10.70 -0.72
C SER A 119 -28.71 -9.35 -0.89
N SER A 120 -27.99 -8.30 -1.25
CA SER A 120 -28.54 -6.96 -1.49
C SER A 120 -28.38 -6.59 -2.96
N GLU A 121 -29.50 -6.32 -3.63
CA GLU A 121 -29.50 -5.89 -5.02
C GLU A 121 -28.85 -4.51 -5.19
N GLU A 122 -29.12 -3.60 -4.26
CA GLU A 122 -28.52 -2.26 -4.23
C GLU A 122 -26.99 -2.33 -4.12
N LEU A 123 -26.46 -3.07 -3.14
CA LEU A 123 -25.01 -3.25 -3.00
C LEU A 123 -24.40 -3.99 -4.19
N SER A 124 -25.14 -4.94 -4.79
CA SER A 124 -24.69 -5.65 -5.98
C SER A 124 -24.54 -4.72 -7.19
N GLN A 125 -25.48 -3.79 -7.38
CA GLN A 125 -25.41 -2.78 -8.43
C GLN A 125 -24.24 -1.83 -8.19
N GLU A 126 -24.07 -1.33 -6.96
CA GLU A 126 -22.93 -0.46 -6.60
C GLU A 126 -21.59 -1.16 -6.84
N ALA A 127 -21.44 -2.43 -6.44
CA ALA A 127 -20.24 -3.21 -6.66
C ALA A 127 -19.89 -3.38 -8.16
N CYS A 128 -20.89 -3.58 -9.01
CA CYS A 128 -20.68 -3.70 -10.46
C CYS A 128 -20.29 -2.35 -11.09
N MET A 129 -20.90 -1.25 -10.63
CA MET A 129 -20.57 0.10 -11.08
C MET A 129 -19.15 0.50 -10.66
N ALA A 130 -18.75 0.17 -9.42
CA ALA A 130 -17.40 0.37 -8.94
C ALA A 130 -16.38 -0.41 -9.79
N PHE A 131 -16.69 -1.66 -10.17
CA PHE A 131 -15.80 -2.43 -11.04
C PHE A 131 -15.63 -1.80 -12.43
N ILE A 132 -16.70 -1.27 -13.02
CA ILE A 132 -16.60 -0.53 -14.30
C ILE A 132 -15.72 0.71 -14.12
N ALA A 133 -15.83 1.42 -13.00
CA ALA A 133 -14.98 2.56 -12.70
C ALA A 133 -13.51 2.16 -12.50
N ILE A 134 -13.22 1.02 -11.85
CA ILE A 134 -11.88 0.42 -11.77
C ILE A 134 -11.32 0.15 -13.17
N LEU A 135 -12.08 -0.52 -14.04
CA LEU A 135 -11.64 -0.80 -15.41
C LEU A 135 -11.34 0.48 -16.20
N LYS A 136 -12.18 1.53 -16.04
CA LYS A 136 -11.95 2.83 -16.68
C LYS A 136 -10.69 3.52 -16.15
N TYR A 137 -10.47 3.50 -14.83
CA TYR A 137 -9.28 4.08 -14.20
C TYR A 137 -8.00 3.38 -14.67
N MET A 138 -8.05 2.05 -14.80
CA MET A 138 -6.93 1.23 -15.26
C MET A 138 -6.72 1.25 -16.78
N GLY A 139 -7.59 1.91 -17.54
CA GLY A 139 -7.52 1.96 -19.01
C GLY A 139 -7.96 0.67 -19.73
N ASP A 140 -8.60 -0.25 -19.01
CA ASP A 140 -9.07 -1.54 -19.53
C ASP A 140 -10.48 -1.46 -20.13
N TYR A 141 -11.17 -0.33 -19.98
CA TYR A 141 -12.51 -0.12 -20.52
C TYR A 141 -12.61 1.19 -21.32
N PRO A 142 -13.20 1.18 -22.52
CA PRO A 142 -13.32 2.37 -23.34
C PRO A 142 -14.18 3.43 -22.64
N SER A 143 -13.64 4.65 -22.53
CA SER A 143 -14.39 5.81 -22.03
C SER A 143 -14.69 6.77 -23.18
N LYS A 144 -15.98 7.07 -23.40
CA LYS A 144 -16.44 8.02 -24.43
C LYS A 144 -16.25 9.50 -24.03
N ARG A 145 -15.99 9.77 -22.75
CA ARG A 145 -15.75 11.11 -22.20
C ARG A 145 -14.48 11.09 -21.35
N THR A 146 -13.71 12.16 -21.46
CA THR A 146 -12.67 12.50 -20.48
C THR A 146 -13.40 12.87 -19.19
N ARG A 147 -13.47 11.93 -18.24
CA ARG A 147 -13.92 12.22 -16.88
C ARG A 147 -12.74 12.77 -16.10
N SER A 148 -13.00 13.64 -15.12
CA SER A 148 -11.96 14.00 -14.18
C SER A 148 -11.60 12.76 -13.34
N VAL A 149 -10.33 12.64 -12.96
CA VAL A 149 -9.83 11.43 -12.32
C VAL A 149 -10.53 11.19 -10.96
N ASN A 150 -10.85 12.27 -10.24
CA ASN A 150 -11.60 12.21 -8.99
C ASN A 150 -13.00 11.62 -9.16
N GLU A 151 -13.71 11.87 -10.28
CA GLU A 151 -15.04 11.28 -10.52
C GLU A 151 -14.99 9.75 -10.56
N LEU A 152 -13.90 9.18 -11.10
CA LEU A 152 -13.73 7.72 -11.12
C LEU A 152 -13.42 7.19 -9.73
N THR A 153 -12.53 7.84 -8.98
CA THR A 153 -12.22 7.40 -7.61
C THR A 153 -13.43 7.53 -6.68
N ASP A 154 -14.25 8.56 -6.84
CA ASP A 154 -15.51 8.72 -6.10
C ASP A 154 -16.45 7.54 -6.37
N GLN A 155 -16.67 7.20 -7.66
CA GLN A 155 -17.48 6.04 -8.05
C GLN A 155 -16.94 4.69 -7.52
N ILE A 156 -15.64 4.57 -7.31
CA ILE A 156 -15.02 3.34 -6.79
C ILE A 156 -15.22 3.24 -5.27
N PHE A 157 -15.03 4.34 -4.54
CA PHE A 157 -14.87 4.29 -3.08
C PHE A 157 -16.09 4.77 -2.29
N GLU A 158 -16.98 5.58 -2.86
CA GLU A 158 -18.10 6.18 -2.13
C GLU A 158 -19.05 5.13 -1.52
N GLY A 159 -19.43 4.11 -2.29
CA GLY A 159 -20.26 3.00 -1.80
C GLY A 159 -19.62 2.26 -0.63
N ALA A 160 -18.31 1.98 -0.70
CA ALA A 160 -17.57 1.30 0.37
C ALA A 160 -17.36 2.14 1.63
N LEU A 161 -17.41 3.47 1.52
CA LEU A 161 -17.38 4.38 2.67
C LEU A 161 -18.73 4.43 3.39
N LYS A 162 -19.83 4.26 2.65
CA LYS A 162 -21.20 4.23 3.20
C LYS A 162 -21.59 2.84 3.73
N ALA A 163 -21.21 1.77 3.05
CA ALA A 163 -21.57 0.40 3.38
C ALA A 163 -20.34 -0.48 3.61
N GLU A 164 -20.14 -0.93 4.84
CA GLU A 164 -18.97 -1.76 5.21
C GLU A 164 -18.90 -3.09 4.43
N ALA A 165 -20.05 -3.61 4.01
CA ALA A 165 -20.15 -4.82 3.20
C ALA A 165 -19.39 -4.71 1.87
N LEU A 166 -19.27 -3.50 1.30
CA LEU A 166 -18.58 -3.22 0.05
C LEU A 166 -17.07 -3.03 0.21
N ARG A 167 -16.54 -2.83 1.42
CA ARG A 167 -15.09 -2.62 1.62
C ARG A 167 -14.28 -3.82 1.12
N ASP A 168 -14.64 -5.02 1.56
CA ASP A 168 -13.99 -6.25 1.12
C ASP A 168 -14.18 -6.52 -0.38
N GLU A 169 -15.31 -6.08 -0.93
CA GLU A 169 -15.61 -6.23 -2.36
C GLU A 169 -14.65 -5.35 -3.18
N ILE A 170 -14.47 -4.08 -2.80
CA ILE A 170 -13.51 -3.18 -3.47
C ILE A 170 -12.08 -3.71 -3.36
N TYR A 171 -11.64 -4.15 -2.17
CA TYR A 171 -10.33 -4.79 -2.03
C TYR A 171 -10.19 -6.01 -2.94
N SER A 172 -11.20 -6.90 -2.96
CA SER A 172 -11.18 -8.10 -3.79
C SER A 172 -11.13 -7.77 -5.28
N GLN A 173 -11.87 -6.76 -5.73
CA GLN A 173 -11.88 -6.29 -7.11
C GLN A 173 -10.53 -5.71 -7.53
N VAL A 174 -9.91 -4.85 -6.71
CA VAL A 174 -8.58 -4.28 -6.99
C VAL A 174 -7.51 -5.37 -7.02
N LEU A 175 -7.48 -6.26 -6.02
CA LEU A 175 -6.52 -7.36 -5.97
C LEU A 175 -6.69 -8.34 -7.14
N LYS A 176 -7.93 -8.61 -7.56
CA LYS A 176 -8.24 -9.38 -8.77
C LYS A 176 -7.59 -8.74 -10.00
N GLN A 177 -7.76 -7.43 -10.19
CA GLN A 177 -7.22 -6.73 -11.35
C GLN A 177 -5.69 -6.58 -11.32
N LEU A 178 -5.06 -6.78 -10.16
CA LEU A 178 -3.60 -6.87 -9.99
C LEU A 178 -3.07 -8.32 -10.10
N THR A 179 -3.93 -9.33 -10.19
CA THR A 179 -3.53 -10.74 -10.28
C THR A 179 -3.48 -11.19 -11.73
N ASP A 180 -2.35 -11.75 -12.17
CA ASP A 180 -2.11 -12.20 -13.54
C ASP A 180 -2.40 -11.10 -14.60
N ASN A 181 -2.15 -9.83 -14.25
CA ASN A 181 -2.29 -8.70 -15.18
C ASN A 181 -0.99 -8.48 -15.95
N HIS A 182 -1.00 -8.71 -17.26
CA HIS A 182 0.17 -8.56 -18.12
C HIS A 182 0.31 -7.16 -18.74
N VAL A 183 -0.65 -6.27 -18.47
CA VAL A 183 -0.69 -4.92 -19.04
C VAL A 183 -0.08 -3.95 -18.04
N LYS A 184 1.21 -3.62 -18.22
CA LYS A 184 1.99 -2.78 -17.27
C LYS A 184 1.27 -1.49 -16.86
N TYR A 185 0.71 -0.75 -17.83
CA TYR A 185 -0.04 0.48 -17.56
C TYR A 185 -1.25 0.23 -16.63
N SER A 186 -2.03 -0.81 -16.91
CA SER A 186 -3.19 -1.19 -16.09
C SER A 186 -2.73 -1.62 -14.70
N GLU A 187 -1.70 -2.46 -14.60
CA GLU A 187 -1.13 -2.89 -13.31
C GLU A 187 -0.68 -1.70 -12.46
N GLU A 188 0.06 -0.75 -13.03
CA GLU A 188 0.47 0.48 -12.31
C GLU A 188 -0.74 1.26 -11.79
N LYS A 189 -1.79 1.42 -12.60
CA LYS A 189 -3.03 2.08 -12.18
C LYS A 189 -3.78 1.31 -11.10
N GLY A 190 -3.75 -0.03 -11.14
CA GLY A 190 -4.30 -0.86 -10.07
C GLY A 190 -3.58 -0.65 -8.73
N TRP A 191 -2.27 -0.46 -8.75
CA TRP A 191 -1.49 -0.17 -7.55
C TRP A 191 -1.77 1.22 -6.97
N GLU A 192 -2.00 2.23 -7.82
CA GLU A 192 -2.49 3.54 -7.39
C GLU A 192 -3.83 3.39 -6.64
N LEU A 193 -4.77 2.61 -7.19
CA LEU A 193 -6.05 2.34 -6.54
C LEU A 193 -5.90 1.61 -5.19
N LEU A 194 -4.99 0.63 -5.10
CA LEU A 194 -4.72 -0.07 -3.83
C LEU A 194 -4.12 0.88 -2.77
N TRP A 195 -3.21 1.77 -3.19
CA TRP A 195 -2.63 2.78 -2.31
C TRP A 195 -3.67 3.78 -1.79
N LEU A 196 -4.61 4.20 -2.64
CA LEU A 196 -5.75 5.01 -2.24
C LEU A 196 -6.65 4.24 -1.26
N CYS A 197 -7.04 3.01 -1.60
CA CYS A 197 -7.92 2.16 -0.80
C CYS A 197 -7.39 1.93 0.63
N THR A 198 -6.09 1.61 0.77
CA THR A 198 -5.44 1.37 2.06
C THR A 198 -5.36 2.59 2.98
N GLY A 199 -5.54 3.81 2.44
CA GLY A 199 -5.66 5.02 3.25
C GLY A 199 -7.08 5.45 3.58
N LEU A 200 -8.09 4.80 3.00
CA LEU A 200 -9.50 5.11 3.24
C LEU A 200 -10.09 4.27 4.36
N PHE A 201 -9.95 2.96 4.27
CA PHE A 201 -10.54 2.01 5.21
C PHE A 201 -9.76 0.69 5.22
N ALA A 202 -9.78 0.00 6.35
CA ALA A 202 -9.23 -1.34 6.46
C ALA A 202 -10.23 -2.39 5.88
N PRO A 203 -9.74 -3.50 5.31
CA PRO A 203 -10.57 -4.67 5.00
C PRO A 203 -11.04 -5.33 6.31
N SER A 204 -11.99 -6.24 6.22
CA SER A 204 -12.40 -7.06 7.35
C SER A 204 -11.26 -7.95 7.87
N ASN A 205 -11.35 -8.40 9.12
CA ASN A 205 -10.38 -9.31 9.72
C ASN A 205 -10.19 -10.60 8.90
N VAL A 206 -11.24 -11.04 8.19
CA VAL A 206 -11.21 -12.23 7.34
C VAL A 206 -10.33 -11.99 6.11
N LEU A 207 -10.47 -10.83 5.45
CA LEU A 207 -9.71 -10.50 4.24
C LEU A 207 -8.33 -9.90 4.54
N LEU A 208 -8.12 -9.31 5.72
CA LEU A 208 -6.90 -8.58 6.10
C LEU A 208 -5.62 -9.39 5.88
N LEU A 209 -5.58 -10.64 6.33
CA LEU A 209 -4.42 -11.51 6.16
C LEU A 209 -4.09 -11.76 4.68
N HIS A 210 -5.12 -11.92 3.84
CA HIS A 210 -4.95 -12.13 2.41
C HIS A 210 -4.40 -10.89 1.72
N VAL A 211 -4.88 -9.70 2.09
CA VAL A 211 -4.36 -8.41 1.58
C VAL A 211 -2.90 -8.21 1.99
N GLN A 212 -2.57 -8.48 3.26
CA GLN A 212 -1.19 -8.38 3.75
C GLN A 212 -0.25 -9.33 2.99
N ARG A 213 -0.61 -10.61 2.85
CA ARG A 213 0.17 -11.60 2.08
C ARG A 213 0.29 -11.21 0.61
N PHE A 214 -0.78 -10.69 0.00
CA PHE A 214 -0.78 -10.21 -1.37
C PHE A 214 0.29 -9.13 -1.59
N VAL A 215 0.30 -8.11 -0.74
CA VAL A 215 1.24 -6.99 -0.84
C VAL A 215 2.66 -7.42 -0.49
N GLN A 216 2.85 -8.23 0.57
CA GLN A 216 4.16 -8.75 0.99
C GLN A 216 4.82 -9.61 -0.09
N SER A 217 4.05 -10.43 -0.81
CA SER A 217 4.57 -11.22 -1.93
C SER A 217 4.99 -10.38 -3.14
N ARG A 218 4.66 -9.09 -3.15
CA ARG A 218 5.01 -8.11 -4.21
C ARG A 218 5.83 -6.94 -3.65
N LYS A 219 6.67 -7.20 -2.64
CA LYS A 219 7.54 -6.22 -1.95
C LYS A 219 8.44 -5.38 -2.89
N HIS A 220 8.71 -5.87 -4.10
CA HIS A 220 9.52 -5.15 -5.09
C HIS A 220 8.76 -3.99 -5.76
N HIS A 221 7.42 -3.98 -5.69
CA HIS A 221 6.65 -2.87 -6.21
C HIS A 221 6.82 -1.63 -5.31
N PRO A 222 7.10 -0.43 -5.88
CA PRO A 222 7.40 0.77 -5.08
C PRO A 222 6.34 1.12 -4.02
N LEU A 223 5.06 0.90 -4.33
CA LEU A 223 3.95 1.22 -3.44
C LEU A 223 3.64 0.15 -2.39
N ALA A 224 4.29 -1.02 -2.42
CA ALA A 224 3.92 -2.14 -1.55
C ALA A 224 4.13 -1.81 -0.06
N ASN A 225 5.28 -1.22 0.29
CA ASN A 225 5.59 -0.86 1.66
C ASN A 225 4.64 0.23 2.20
N ASP A 226 4.40 1.28 1.40
CA ASP A 226 3.43 2.32 1.74
C ASP A 226 2.02 1.77 1.94
N CYS A 227 1.56 0.85 1.09
CA CYS A 227 0.25 0.20 1.25
C CYS A 227 0.14 -0.53 2.60
N LEU A 228 1.19 -1.26 3.01
CA LEU A 228 1.21 -1.95 4.31
C LEU A 228 1.19 -0.96 5.48
N GLN A 229 1.99 0.12 5.41
CA GLN A 229 2.02 1.14 6.46
C GLN A 229 0.66 1.86 6.58
N ARG A 230 0.06 2.23 5.45
CA ARG A 230 -1.26 2.88 5.39
C ARG A 230 -2.36 1.99 5.93
N LEU A 231 -2.33 0.70 5.58
CA LEU A 231 -3.24 -0.30 6.12
C LEU A 231 -3.16 -0.39 7.67
N GLN A 232 -1.94 -0.37 8.23
CA GLN A 232 -1.76 -0.34 9.69
C GLN A 232 -2.32 0.93 10.33
N LYS A 233 -2.17 2.08 9.67
CA LYS A 233 -2.74 3.35 10.13
C LYS A 233 -4.27 3.35 10.05
N ALA A 234 -4.85 2.82 8.98
CA ALA A 234 -6.30 2.70 8.82
C ALA A 234 -6.93 1.81 9.90
N LEU A 235 -6.26 0.73 10.30
CA LEU A 235 -6.69 -0.11 11.42
C LEU A 235 -6.70 0.63 12.77
N ARG A 236 -5.77 1.57 13.00
CA ARG A 236 -5.69 2.36 14.24
C ARG A 236 -6.64 3.55 14.25
N ASN A 237 -6.78 4.23 13.11
CA ASN A 237 -7.49 5.51 13.02
C ASN A 237 -8.96 5.36 12.61
N GLY A 238 -9.37 4.18 12.14
CA GLY A 238 -10.71 3.90 11.64
C GLY A 238 -10.91 4.31 10.18
N SER A 239 -12.14 4.16 9.70
CA SER A 239 -12.52 4.50 8.32
C SER A 239 -12.66 6.02 8.13
N ARG A 240 -12.22 6.50 6.97
CA ARG A 240 -12.58 7.81 6.43
C ARG A 240 -14.08 7.89 6.19
N LYS A 241 -14.60 9.13 6.16
CA LYS A 241 -16.00 9.45 5.82
C LYS A 241 -16.22 9.85 4.36
N TYR A 242 -15.17 10.34 3.70
CA TYR A 242 -15.24 10.88 2.35
C TYR A 242 -14.19 10.23 1.44
N PRO A 243 -14.45 10.15 0.12
CA PRO A 243 -13.52 9.64 -0.89
C PRO A 243 -12.15 10.36 -0.89
N PRO A 244 -11.16 9.85 -1.65
CA PRO A 244 -9.89 10.52 -1.83
C PRO A 244 -10.07 11.92 -2.40
N HIS A 245 -9.38 12.90 -1.83
CA HIS A 245 -9.36 14.25 -2.38
C HIS A 245 -8.50 14.29 -3.66
N LEU A 246 -8.78 15.24 -4.56
CA LEU A 246 -8.04 15.38 -5.84
C LEU A 246 -6.52 15.40 -5.65
N VAL A 247 -6.04 16.12 -4.62
CA VAL A 247 -4.61 16.17 -4.27
C VAL A 247 -4.02 14.79 -3.97
N GLU A 248 -4.77 13.91 -3.29
CA GLU A 248 -4.32 12.53 -3.01
C GLU A 248 -4.22 11.71 -4.31
N VAL A 249 -5.17 11.92 -5.23
CA VAL A 249 -5.22 11.25 -6.53
C VAL A 249 -4.11 11.74 -7.45
N GLU A 250 -3.89 13.04 -7.54
CA GLU A 250 -2.80 13.63 -8.34
C GLU A 250 -1.42 13.21 -7.79
N ALA A 251 -1.23 13.25 -6.47
CA ALA A 251 0.03 12.86 -5.85
C ALA A 251 0.43 11.43 -6.24
N ILE A 252 -0.48 10.46 -6.13
CA ILE A 252 -0.15 9.07 -6.46
C ILE A 252 0.03 8.86 -7.97
N GLN A 253 -0.67 9.62 -8.81
CA GLN A 253 -0.46 9.60 -10.26
C GLN A 253 0.91 10.14 -10.67
N HIS A 254 1.42 11.13 -9.94
CA HIS A 254 2.80 11.63 -10.07
C HIS A 254 3.84 10.77 -9.34
N LYS A 255 3.44 9.60 -8.83
CA LYS A 255 4.28 8.65 -8.10
C LYS A 255 4.90 9.24 -6.82
N THR A 256 4.22 10.21 -6.22
CA THR A 256 4.58 10.81 -4.93
C THR A 256 3.63 10.30 -3.84
N THR A 257 4.17 9.70 -2.79
CA THR A 257 3.38 9.21 -1.65
C THR A 257 3.31 10.22 -0.49
N GLN A 258 4.18 11.22 -0.51
CA GLN A 258 4.19 12.34 0.42
C GLN A 258 3.37 13.49 -0.16
N ILE A 259 2.42 14.00 0.62
CA ILE A 259 1.55 15.10 0.20
C ILE A 259 1.87 16.30 1.08
N PHE A 260 2.15 17.45 0.45
CA PHE A 260 2.37 18.69 1.17
C PHE A 260 1.18 19.63 0.97
N HIS A 261 0.63 20.12 2.08
CA HIS A 261 -0.42 21.13 2.06
C HIS A 261 0.13 22.46 2.55
N LYS A 262 -0.07 23.50 1.74
CA LYS A 262 0.32 24.86 2.07
C LYS A 262 -0.61 25.44 3.14
N VAL A 263 -0.04 26.04 4.18
CA VAL A 263 -0.75 26.72 5.27
C VAL A 263 -0.31 28.18 5.27
N TYR A 264 -1.28 29.08 5.35
CA TYR A 264 -1.06 30.52 5.40
C TYR A 264 -1.22 31.02 6.83
N PHE A 265 -0.37 31.95 7.21
CA PHE A 265 -0.33 32.54 8.55
C PHE A 265 -0.80 34.00 8.53
N PRO A 266 -1.24 34.55 9.68
CA PRO A 266 -1.70 35.94 9.75
C PRO A 266 -0.63 37.01 9.53
N ASP A 267 0.65 36.64 9.48
CA ASP A 267 1.79 37.52 9.22
C ASP A 267 2.18 37.56 7.72
N ASP A 268 1.25 37.17 6.85
CA ASP A 268 1.41 37.05 5.40
C ASP A 268 2.49 36.04 4.95
N THR A 269 2.94 35.16 5.86
CA THR A 269 3.83 34.05 5.51
C THR A 269 3.06 32.77 5.18
N ASP A 270 3.75 31.84 4.54
CA ASP A 270 3.22 30.51 4.27
C ASP A 270 4.28 29.42 4.44
N GLU A 271 3.85 28.25 4.91
CA GLU A 271 4.70 27.05 4.98
C GLU A 271 3.96 25.83 4.43
N ALA A 272 4.72 24.92 3.82
CA ALA A 272 4.22 23.63 3.36
C ALA A 272 4.40 22.57 4.44
N PHE A 273 3.31 21.90 4.82
CA PHE A 273 3.33 20.83 5.81
C PHE A 273 2.99 19.49 5.18
N GLU A 274 3.71 18.45 5.57
CA GLU A 274 3.39 17.09 5.17
C GLU A 274 2.07 16.65 5.83
N VAL A 275 1.17 16.10 5.01
CA VAL A 275 -0.15 15.62 5.42
C VAL A 275 -0.37 14.21 4.87
N GLU A 276 -1.07 13.40 5.65
CA GLU A 276 -1.46 12.06 5.27
C GLU A 276 -2.97 11.98 5.12
N SER A 277 -3.44 10.94 4.43
CA SER A 277 -4.86 10.64 4.26
C SER A 277 -5.64 10.60 5.59
N GLY A 278 -4.99 10.16 6.67
CA GLY A 278 -5.56 10.06 8.01
C GLY A 278 -5.33 11.26 8.93
N THR A 279 -4.64 12.31 8.48
CA THR A 279 -4.28 13.46 9.34
C THR A 279 -5.54 14.20 9.81
N LYS A 280 -5.76 14.25 11.11
CA LYS A 280 -6.87 15.00 11.72
C LYS A 280 -6.50 16.47 11.89
N ALA A 281 -7.50 17.35 11.89
CA ALA A 281 -7.30 18.79 12.09
C ALA A 281 -6.52 19.11 13.37
N LYS A 282 -6.81 18.39 14.48
CA LYS A 282 -6.07 18.54 15.73
C LYS A 282 -4.59 18.17 15.60
N ASP A 283 -4.30 17.03 14.99
CA ASP A 283 -2.93 16.54 14.81
C ASP A 283 -2.14 17.50 13.89
N PHE A 284 -2.82 18.07 12.90
CA PHE A 284 -2.26 19.07 12.01
C PHE A 284 -1.95 20.38 12.74
N CYS A 285 -2.88 20.90 13.55
CA CYS A 285 -2.61 22.05 14.43
C CYS A 285 -1.39 21.80 15.33
N GLN A 286 -1.28 20.61 15.93
CA GLN A 286 -0.15 20.26 16.78
C GLN A 286 1.18 20.25 16.02
N SER A 287 1.19 19.73 14.79
CA SER A 287 2.36 19.74 13.91
C SER A 287 2.81 21.18 13.60
N ILE A 288 1.86 22.05 13.25
CA ILE A 288 2.11 23.47 12.99
C ILE A 288 2.65 24.18 14.22
N SER A 289 2.00 24.02 15.38
CA SER A 289 2.46 24.64 16.64
C SER A 289 3.87 24.18 17.02
N LYS A 290 4.19 22.89 16.82
CA LYS A 290 5.53 22.35 17.07
C LYS A 290 6.57 22.95 16.12
N ARG A 291 6.23 23.10 14.83
CA ARG A 291 7.11 23.69 13.80
C ARG A 291 7.41 25.16 14.10
N LEU A 292 6.40 25.91 14.53
CA LEU A 292 6.49 27.32 14.91
C LEU A 292 7.05 27.54 16.33
N LEU A 293 7.45 26.47 17.03
CA LEU A 293 8.00 26.51 18.40
C LEU A 293 7.04 27.19 19.42
N LEU A 294 5.73 27.03 19.23
CA LEU A 294 4.72 27.55 20.15
C LEU A 294 4.65 26.69 21.42
N LYS A 295 4.40 27.35 22.56
CA LYS A 295 4.28 26.66 23.87
C LYS A 295 3.06 25.75 23.96
N SER A 296 1.97 26.09 23.28
CA SER A 296 0.73 25.31 23.26
C SER A 296 0.01 25.50 21.93
N SER A 297 -0.72 24.47 21.48
CA SER A 297 -1.65 24.53 20.36
C SER A 297 -3.09 24.85 20.78
N GLU A 298 -3.31 25.12 22.08
CA GLU A 298 -4.62 25.44 22.63
C GLU A 298 -5.11 26.81 22.13
N GLY A 299 -6.40 26.90 21.77
CA GLY A 299 -7.00 28.09 21.18
C GLY A 299 -6.74 28.27 19.68
N PHE A 300 -5.78 27.55 19.09
CA PHE A 300 -5.54 27.58 17.64
C PHE A 300 -6.50 26.67 16.89
N SER A 301 -6.91 27.13 15.71
CA SER A 301 -7.71 26.35 14.79
C SER A 301 -7.33 26.67 13.35
N LEU A 302 -7.67 25.75 12.47
CA LEU A 302 -7.42 25.91 11.04
C LEU A 302 -8.68 26.45 10.38
N PHE A 303 -8.49 27.30 9.37
CA PHE A 303 -9.56 27.91 8.59
C PHE A 303 -9.37 27.60 7.12
N ILE A 304 -10.47 27.35 6.41
CA ILE A 304 -10.47 27.23 4.95
C ILE A 304 -11.06 28.51 4.37
N LYS A 305 -10.26 29.17 3.53
CA LYS A 305 -10.69 30.31 2.71
C LYS A 305 -11.00 29.80 1.31
N ILE A 306 -12.27 29.89 0.90
CA ILE A 306 -12.69 29.59 -0.48
C ILE A 306 -13.23 30.90 -1.07
N SER A 307 -12.58 31.35 -2.14
CA SER A 307 -12.85 32.66 -2.75
C SER A 307 -12.80 33.78 -1.69
N ASP A 308 -13.87 34.56 -1.54
CA ASP A 308 -13.96 35.70 -0.61
C ASP A 308 -14.61 35.35 0.73
N LYS A 309 -14.91 34.07 0.99
CA LYS A 309 -15.50 33.64 2.26
C LYS A 309 -14.49 32.81 3.05
N VAL A 310 -14.15 33.29 4.26
CA VAL A 310 -13.53 32.47 5.30
C VAL A 310 -14.65 31.64 5.91
N SER A 311 -14.87 30.43 5.40
CA SER A 311 -16.17 29.78 5.59
C SER A 311 -16.27 28.93 6.83
N LEU A 312 -15.19 28.29 7.33
CA LEU A 312 -15.34 27.29 8.40
C LEU A 312 -14.09 27.12 9.26
N GLN A 313 -14.32 27.03 10.57
CA GLN A 313 -13.37 26.48 11.54
C GLN A 313 -13.31 24.95 11.39
N LEU A 314 -12.10 24.39 11.27
CA LEU A 314 -11.89 22.94 11.18
C LEU A 314 -12.20 22.27 12.53
N ILE A 315 -13.16 21.33 12.51
CA ILE A 315 -13.54 20.53 13.69
C ILE A 315 -12.41 19.55 14.01
N ALA A 316 -11.93 19.58 15.26
CA ALA A 316 -10.75 18.83 15.72
C ALA A 316 -10.71 17.33 15.37
N GLY A 317 -11.88 16.67 15.30
CA GLY A 317 -12.00 15.24 15.02
C GLY A 317 -12.02 14.84 13.54
N TRP A 318 -12.10 15.80 12.61
CA TRP A 318 -12.22 15.53 11.18
C TRP A 318 -10.85 15.41 10.51
N THR A 319 -10.73 14.54 9.51
CA THR A 319 -9.54 14.50 8.66
C THR A 319 -9.47 15.73 7.78
N LEU A 320 -8.26 16.23 7.51
CA LEU A 320 -8.03 17.43 6.71
C LEU A 320 -8.71 17.31 5.34
N PHE A 321 -8.42 16.24 4.59
CA PHE A 321 -9.03 16.00 3.28
C PHE A 321 -10.53 15.76 3.34
N GLY A 322 -11.03 15.10 4.41
CA GLY A 322 -12.47 14.91 4.58
C GLY A 322 -13.20 16.25 4.76
N LEU A 323 -12.58 17.22 5.43
CA LEU A 323 -13.17 18.53 5.60
C LEU A 323 -13.06 19.37 4.33
N ILE A 324 -11.93 19.36 3.62
CA ILE A 324 -11.78 20.05 2.32
C ILE A 324 -12.83 19.55 1.31
N SER A 325 -13.04 18.23 1.20
CA SER A 325 -14.07 17.66 0.33
C SER A 325 -15.50 18.12 0.70
N ARG A 326 -15.78 18.36 1.99
CA ARG A 326 -17.07 18.92 2.43
C ARG A 326 -17.23 20.38 2.02
N VAL A 327 -16.20 21.22 2.21
CA VAL A 327 -16.30 22.66 1.92
C VAL A 327 -16.40 22.94 0.42
N ASN A 328 -15.74 22.13 -0.42
CA ASN A 328 -15.82 22.23 -1.88
C ASN A 328 -17.18 21.79 -2.47
N GLY A 329 -18.16 21.43 -1.63
CA GLY A 329 -19.54 21.16 -2.08
C GLY A 329 -19.77 19.77 -2.68
N SER A 330 -18.86 18.81 -2.48
CA SER A 330 -19.01 17.47 -3.05
C SER A 330 -20.05 16.59 -2.32
N PHE A 331 -20.49 16.94 -1.11
CA PHE A 331 -21.48 16.16 -0.35
C PHE A 331 -22.37 17.04 0.55
N PRO A 332 -23.69 16.78 0.64
CA PRO A 332 -24.60 17.54 1.49
C PRO A 332 -24.31 17.30 2.98
N SER A 333 -24.69 18.29 3.81
CA SER A 333 -24.57 18.21 5.28
C SER A 333 -25.35 17.00 5.83
N PRO A 334 -24.85 16.29 6.86
CA PRO A 334 -25.73 15.44 7.64
C PRO A 334 -26.81 16.32 8.26
N ALA A 335 -28.06 15.89 8.16
CA ALA A 335 -29.11 16.39 9.05
C ALA A 335 -28.71 16.01 10.48
N TYR A 336 -28.73 16.99 11.37
CA TYR A 336 -28.47 16.81 12.80
C TYR A 336 -29.56 15.99 13.47
#